data_AF-A0A4Z0P023-F1
#
_entry.id   AF-A0A4Z0P023-F1
#
_cell.length_a   1.000
_cell.length_b   1.000
_cell.length_c   1.000
_cell.angle_alpha   90.00
_cell.angle_beta   90.00
_cell.angle_gamma   90.00
#
_symmetry.space_group_name_H-M   'P 1'
#
loop_
_entity.id
_entity.type
_entity.pdbx_description
1 polymer ?
#
loop_
_entity_poly.entity_id
_entity_poly.type
_entity_poly.pdbx_seq_one_letter_code
_entity_poly.pdbx_strand_id
1 'polypeptide(L)'
;MTDTTITPAEAKALREKLGLSQDEMAEAVRLNGGRAIRKQEAGEHKLSGPQTLCIDYMLEYGLLPEKTIKKNRKKLKKLVDTSGQIGL
;
A
#
# COMPACT_ATOMS: atom_id res chain seq x y z
N MET A 1 -14.08 -14.93 -12.03
CA MET A 1 -12.90 -14.20 -11.53
C MET A 1 -12.91 -12.85 -12.23
N THR A 2 -13.23 -11.78 -11.52
CA THR A 2 -13.16 -10.42 -12.10
C THR A 2 -11.69 -10.11 -12.34
N ASP A 3 -11.35 -9.74 -13.57
CA ASP A 3 -10.01 -9.32 -13.93
C ASP A 3 -9.69 -8.04 -13.14
N THR A 4 -9.02 -8.20 -12.00
CA THR A 4 -8.72 -7.15 -11.02
C THR A 4 -7.45 -6.38 -11.41
N THR A 5 -7.04 -6.52 -12.68
CA THR A 5 -5.83 -5.94 -13.21
C THR A 5 -6.02 -4.45 -13.43
N ILE A 6 -5.57 -3.65 -12.47
CA ILE A 6 -5.45 -2.19 -12.65
C ILE A 6 -4.51 -1.92 -13.83
N THR A 7 -5.02 -1.16 -14.81
CA THR A 7 -4.23 -0.72 -15.95
C THR A 7 -3.23 0.38 -15.55
N PRO A 8 -2.17 0.63 -16.35
CA PRO A 8 -1.19 1.67 -16.03
C PRO A 8 -1.82 3.07 -15.94
N ALA A 9 -2.80 3.37 -16.80
CA ALA A 9 -3.53 4.63 -16.80
C ALA A 9 -4.39 4.80 -15.54
N GLU A 10 -5.08 3.73 -15.13
CA GLU A 10 -5.84 3.73 -13.87
C GLU A 10 -4.90 3.90 -12.68
N ALA A 11 -3.77 3.20 -12.61
CA ALA A 11 -2.80 3.34 -11.54
C ALA A 11 -2.38 4.80 -11.33
N LYS A 12 -2.11 5.52 -12.43
CA LYS A 12 -1.78 6.95 -12.41
C LYS A 12 -2.93 7.80 -11.90
N ALA A 13 -4.14 7.58 -12.43
CA ALA A 13 -5.33 8.32 -12.04
C ALA A 13 -5.68 8.13 -10.56
N LEU A 14 -5.52 6.90 -10.03
CA LEU A 14 -5.76 6.60 -8.61
C LEU A 14 -4.78 7.35 -7.71
N ARG A 15 -3.49 7.39 -8.06
CA ARG A 15 -2.49 8.18 -7.32
C ARG A 15 -2.84 9.67 -7.31
N GLU A 16 -3.19 10.22 -8.48
CA GLU A 16 -3.56 11.63 -8.62
C GLU A 16 -4.83 11.97 -7.82
N LYS A 17 -5.82 11.06 -7.80
CA LYS A 17 -7.03 11.19 -6.97
C LYS A 17 -6.72 11.19 -5.48
N LEU A 18 -5.70 10.46 -5.04
CA LEU A 18 -5.20 10.48 -3.66
C LEU A 18 -4.34 11.72 -3.35
N GLY A 19 -4.03 12.56 -4.35
CA GLY A 19 -3.20 13.75 -4.18
C GLY A 19 -1.73 13.45 -3.89
N LEU A 20 -1.26 12.25 -4.26
CA LEU A 20 0.09 11.79 -3.93
C LEU A 20 1.08 12.00 -5.08
N SER A 21 2.31 12.36 -4.76
CA SER A 21 3.45 12.17 -5.65
C SER A 21 3.80 10.68 -5.80
N GLN A 22 4.64 10.36 -6.78
CA GLN A 22 5.08 8.97 -6.99
C GLN A 22 5.90 8.43 -5.80
N ASP A 23 6.67 9.29 -5.12
CA ASP A 23 7.44 8.89 -3.94
C ASP A 23 6.55 8.68 -2.71
N GLU A 24 5.56 9.57 -2.49
CA GLU A 24 4.59 9.41 -1.40
C GLU A 24 3.70 8.18 -1.60
N MET A 25 3.30 7.90 -2.85
CA MET A 25 2.58 6.67 -3.19
C MET A 25 3.43 5.44 -2.88
N ALA A 26 4.71 5.45 -3.25
CA ALA A 26 5.63 4.36 -2.93
C ALA A 26 5.71 4.13 -1.41
N GLU A 27 5.80 5.20 -0.61
CA GLU A 27 5.79 5.08 0.83
C GLU A 27 4.47 4.49 1.36
N ALA A 28 3.33 4.95 0.84
CA ALA A 28 2.00 4.48 1.23
C ALA A 28 1.83 2.97 0.99
N VAL A 29 2.31 2.46 -0.15
CA VAL A 29 2.27 1.03 -0.49
C VAL A 29 3.52 0.24 -0.10
N ARG A 30 4.41 0.83 0.72
CA ARG A 30 5.62 0.18 1.27
C ARG A 30 6.63 -0.30 0.22
N LEU A 31 6.82 0.48 -0.83
CA LEU A 31 7.86 0.31 -1.84
C LEU A 31 9.06 1.23 -1.58
N ASN A 32 10.21 0.82 -2.10
CA ASN A 32 11.44 1.60 -2.04
C ASN A 32 11.49 2.62 -3.19
N GLY A 33 10.87 3.79 -2.98
CA GLY A 33 10.94 4.95 -3.86
C GLY A 33 10.04 4.90 -5.10
N GLY A 34 9.83 6.07 -5.70
CA GLY A 34 8.87 6.29 -6.80
C GLY A 34 9.25 5.64 -8.13
N ARG A 35 10.45 5.08 -8.28
CA ARG A 35 10.85 4.37 -9.52
C ARG A 35 9.93 3.18 -9.82
N ALA A 36 9.52 2.45 -8.78
CA ALA A 36 8.59 1.33 -8.95
C ALA A 36 7.21 1.80 -9.41
N ILE A 37 6.72 2.90 -8.84
CA ILE A 37 5.44 3.52 -9.23
C ILE A 37 5.50 4.01 -10.68
N ARG A 38 6.56 4.72 -11.08
CA ARG A 38 6.78 5.17 -12.48
C ARG A 38 6.66 4.01 -13.47
N LYS A 39 7.34 2.91 -13.16
CA LYS A 39 7.33 1.70 -13.97
C LYS A 39 5.95 1.04 -14.06
N GLN A 40 5.18 1.09 -12.97
CA GLN A 40 3.81 0.59 -12.95
C GLN A 40 2.87 1.47 -13.77
N GLU A 41 2.98 2.79 -13.65
CA GLU A 41 2.21 3.77 -14.45
C GLU A 41 2.59 3.76 -15.94
N ALA A 42 3.81 3.33 -16.28
CA ALA A 42 4.25 3.10 -17.66
C ALA A 42 3.84 1.73 -18.22
N GLY A 43 3.33 0.82 -17.38
CA GLY A 43 2.96 -0.53 -17.77
C GLY A 43 4.12 -1.50 -17.95
N GLU A 44 5.34 -1.11 -17.58
CA GLU A 44 6.50 -2.01 -17.54
C GLU A 44 6.35 -3.09 -16.45
N HIS A 45 5.62 -2.77 -15.38
CA HIS A 45 5.39 -3.67 -14.26
C HIS A 45 3.92 -3.63 -13.83
N LYS A 46 3.37 -4.78 -13.43
CA LYS A 46 2.01 -4.85 -12.89
C LYS A 46 1.98 -4.44 -11.41
N LEU A 47 0.85 -3.91 -10.97
CA LEU A 47 0.52 -3.83 -9.55
C LEU A 47 0.32 -5.23 -9.00
N SER A 48 0.85 -5.50 -7.81
CA SER A 48 0.60 -6.76 -7.11
C SER A 48 -0.79 -6.74 -6.46
N GLY A 49 -1.39 -7.90 -6.23
CA GLY A 49 -2.67 -8.00 -5.53
C GLY A 49 -2.72 -7.26 -4.18
N PRO A 50 -1.69 -7.39 -3.30
CA PRO A 50 -1.63 -6.60 -2.08
C PRO A 50 -1.60 -5.08 -2.30
N GLN A 51 -0.92 -4.61 -3.35
CA GLN A 51 -0.90 -3.19 -3.69
C GLN A 51 -2.28 -2.72 -4.12
N THR A 52 -2.96 -3.46 -4.99
CA THR A 52 -4.34 -3.17 -5.41
C THR A 52 -5.27 -3.03 -4.20
N LEU A 53 -5.24 -3.98 -3.26
CA LEU A 53 -6.04 -3.91 -2.04
C LEU A 53 -5.74 -2.68 -1.18
N CYS A 54 -4.46 -2.30 -1.03
CA CYS A 54 -4.09 -1.09 -0.31
C CYS A 54 -4.65 0.16 -1.01
N ILE A 55 -4.59 0.22 -2.33
CA ILE A 55 -5.11 1.34 -3.11
C ILE A 55 -6.63 1.44 -2.97
N ASP A 56 -7.35 0.34 -3.13
CA ASP A 56 -8.81 0.29 -2.95
C ASP A 56 -9.22 0.78 -1.56
N TYR A 57 -8.51 0.32 -0.52
CA TYR A 57 -8.74 0.78 0.85
C TYR A 57 -8.51 2.30 0.98
N MET A 58 -7.42 2.82 0.41
CA MET A 58 -7.11 4.26 0.48
C MET A 58 -8.12 5.12 -0.29
N LEU A 59 -8.70 4.60 -1.37
CA LEU A 59 -9.73 5.33 -2.13
C LEU A 59 -11.05 5.43 -1.38
N GLU A 60 -11.41 4.38 -0.63
CA GLU A 60 -12.65 4.34 0.14
C GLU A 60 -12.52 5.11 1.47
N TYR A 61 -11.40 4.94 2.17
CA TYR A 61 -11.24 5.43 3.55
C TYR A 61 -10.20 6.54 3.71
N GLY A 62 -9.48 6.89 2.65
CA GLY A 62 -8.36 7.83 2.70
C GLY A 62 -7.06 7.22 3.23
N LEU A 63 -6.04 8.07 3.35
CA LEU A 63 -4.74 7.67 3.91
C LEU A 63 -4.85 7.34 5.40
N LEU A 64 -4.21 6.25 5.81
CA LEU A 64 -4.10 5.89 7.21
C LEU A 64 -3.27 6.94 7.97
N PRO A 65 -3.82 7.60 9.02
CA PRO A 65 -3.08 8.58 9.79
C PRO A 65 -1.84 7.97 10.44
N GLU A 66 -0.73 8.72 10.49
CA GLU A 66 0.55 8.25 11.04
C GLU A 66 0.41 7.74 12.50
N LYS A 67 -0.42 8.42 13.30
CA LYS A 67 -0.77 7.99 14.67
C LYS A 67 -1.36 6.57 14.72
N THR A 68 -2.20 6.22 13.74
CA THR A 68 -2.83 4.91 13.61
C THR A 68 -1.78 3.87 13.24
N ILE A 69 -0.89 4.18 12.30
CA ILE A 69 0.22 3.31 11.90
C ILE A 69 1.13 3.00 13.10
N LYS A 70 1.56 4.02 13.84
CA LYS A 70 2.40 3.87 15.06
C LYS A 70 1.71 2.98 16.10
N LYS A 71 0.43 3.21 16.37
CA LYS A 71 -0.39 2.40 17.28
C LYS A 71 -0.45 0.94 16.83
N ASN A 72 -0.73 0.69 15.55
CA ASN A 72 -0.84 -0.65 14.99
C ASN A 72 0.51 -1.40 15.06
N ARG A 73 1.62 -0.73 14.77
CA ARG A 73 2.97 -1.32 14.90
C ARG A 73 3.28 -1.70 16.34
N LYS A 74 2.96 -0.84 17.32
CA LYS A 74 3.14 -1.15 18.75
C LYS A 74 2.29 -2.34 19.18
N LYS A 75 1.02 -2.41 18.73
CA LYS A 75 0.13 -3.53 19.00
C LYS A 75 0.67 -4.83 18.41
N LEU A 76 1.15 -4.79 17.15
CA LEU A 76 1.71 -5.95 16.48
C LEU A 76 2.95 -6.50 17.19
N LYS A 77 3.88 -5.63 17.61
CA LYS A 77 5.06 -6.04 18.40
C LYS A 77 4.66 -6.81 19.65
N LYS A 78 3.74 -6.24 20.45
CA LYS A 78 3.23 -6.90 21.66
C LYS A 78 2.60 -8.27 21.36
N LEU A 79 1.83 -8.39 20.29
CA LEU A 79 1.22 -9.65 19.89
C LEU A 79 2.29 -10.69 19.57
N VAL A 80 3.29 -10.34 18.77
CA VAL A 80 4.40 -11.24 18.42
C VAL A 80 5.19 -11.65 19.67
N ASP A 81 5.48 -10.70 20.57
CA ASP A 81 6.21 -10.97 21.81
C ASP A 81 5.42 -11.89 22.77
N THR A 82 4.09 -11.74 22.80
CA THR A 82 3.21 -12.55 23.66
C THR A 82 2.99 -13.95 23.05
N SER A 83 2.91 -14.06 21.72
CA SER A 83 2.84 -15.35 21.01
C SER A 83 4.14 -16.15 21.13
N GLY A 84 5.29 -15.49 21.24
CA GLY A 84 6.59 -16.13 21.50
C GLY A 84 6.75 -16.68 22.92
N GLN A 85 5.90 -16.27 23.87
CA GLN A 85 5.88 -16.79 25.25
C GLN A 85 4.99 -18.04 25.41
N ILE A 86 4.17 -18.35 24.41
CA ILE A 86 3.38 -19.59 24.32
C ILE A 86 4.13 -20.56 23.40
N GLY A 87 5.41 -20.78 23.70
CA GLY A 87 6.24 -21.76 23.01
C GLY A 87 5.85 -23.18 23.43
N LEU A 88 5.73 -24.04 22.42
CA LEU A 88 5.89 -25.50 22.50
C LEU A 88 7.07 -25.92 23.39
#